data_AF-A0A4R7RL53-F1
#
_entry.id   AF-A0A4R7RL53-F1
#
_cell.length_a   1.000
_cell.length_b   1.000
_cell.length_c   1.000
_cell.angle_alpha   90.00
_cell.angle_beta   90.00
_cell.angle_gamma   90.00
#
_symmetry.space_group_name_H-M   'P 1'
#
loop_
_entity.id
_entity.type
_entity.pdbx_description
1 polymer ?
#
loop_
_entity_poly.entity_id
_entity_poly.type
_entity_poly.pdbx_seq_one_letter_code
_entity_poly.pdbx_strand_id
1 'polypeptide(L)'
;SIPQPGAAASSPPPVWQGHIGQDAQGRPVQATVHGRNTDGSYHVTIQGRPSVNLSEADAAALSGMRPDELHTKSQANAEALPPEPGMPEKATTQDHEPAGSEGELDETNAVKGAGRYDQVPLMARWKDNPDGAVRTWDEAKQIFRKHIKKVEPMMEEALDLVDVIEVRFKTPEEMKGKWASYAPARGKKHYQWRDFFDNGRIVLHVDQRVVKSDQAILGIIAHELYELNAIRNKIGSGSIPAVALQRFIDDVHSAAVELQNKSVHHKQNQNDKTN
;
A
#
# COMPACT_ATOMS: atom_id res chain seq x y z
N SER A 1 46.40 5.44 -13.87
CA SER A 1 45.65 5.69 -12.62
C SER A 1 44.80 4.48 -12.32
N ILE A 2 45.03 3.82 -11.18
CA ILE A 2 44.23 2.69 -10.72
C ILE A 2 42.97 3.28 -10.06
N PRO A 3 41.74 2.86 -10.43
CA PRO A 3 40.54 3.35 -9.77
C PRO A 3 40.53 2.91 -8.31
N GLN A 4 40.38 3.86 -7.39
CA GLN A 4 40.18 3.54 -5.98
C GLN A 4 38.83 2.80 -5.83
N PRO A 5 38.76 1.71 -5.04
CA PRO A 5 37.50 1.07 -4.70
C PRO A 5 36.63 2.08 -3.94
N GLY A 6 35.43 2.33 -4.46
CA GLY A 6 34.44 3.19 -3.81
C GLY A 6 34.17 2.70 -2.40
N ALA A 7 34.26 3.59 -1.42
CA ALA A 7 33.89 3.30 -0.05
C ALA A 7 32.42 2.84 -0.02
N ALA A 8 32.19 1.58 0.36
CA ALA A 8 30.84 1.09 0.60
C ALA A 8 30.23 1.94 1.71
N ALA A 9 29.07 2.54 1.45
CA ALA A 9 28.30 3.24 2.47
C ALA A 9 28.05 2.27 3.62
N SER A 10 28.56 2.59 4.81
CA SER A 10 28.35 1.77 6.00
C SER A 10 26.88 1.85 6.37
N SER A 11 26.14 0.77 6.20
CA SER A 11 24.76 0.68 6.72
C SER A 11 24.77 0.94 8.23
N PRO A 12 23.76 1.64 8.77
CA PRO A 12 23.64 1.84 10.21
C PRO A 12 23.63 0.48 10.94
N PRO A 13 24.17 0.44 12.18
CA PRO A 13 24.08 -0.75 13.00
C PRO A 13 22.60 -1.07 13.28
N PRO A 14 22.25 -2.37 13.38
CA PRO A 14 20.87 -2.75 13.66
C PRO A 14 20.44 -2.31 15.05
N VAL A 15 19.15 -1.98 15.19
CA VAL A 15 18.49 -1.65 16.46
C VAL A 15 18.44 -2.88 17.38
N TRP A 16 18.28 -4.06 16.79
CA TRP A 16 18.30 -5.33 17.50
C TRP A 16 18.68 -6.49 16.58
N GLN A 17 19.35 -7.49 17.11
CA GLN A 17 19.60 -8.76 16.45
C GLN A 17 19.48 -9.89 17.48
N GLY A 18 18.71 -10.93 17.16
CA GLY A 18 18.50 -12.06 18.07
C GLY A 18 17.80 -13.24 17.43
N HIS A 19 17.55 -14.27 18.24
CA HIS A 19 16.88 -15.50 17.82
C HIS A 19 15.38 -15.43 18.11
N ILE A 20 14.55 -15.75 17.12
CA ILE A 20 13.08 -15.63 17.20
C ILE A 20 12.34 -16.98 17.22
N GLY A 21 13.08 -18.09 17.25
CA GLY A 21 12.54 -19.44 17.23
C GLY A 21 13.49 -20.45 16.60
N GLN A 22 12.96 -21.59 16.20
CA GLN A 22 13.68 -22.64 15.47
C GLN A 22 13.01 -22.93 14.11
N ASP A 23 13.79 -23.33 13.11
CA ASP A 23 13.27 -23.79 11.82
C ASP A 23 12.75 -25.24 11.87
N ALA A 24 12.30 -25.77 10.75
CA ALA A 24 11.79 -27.15 10.65
C ALA A 24 12.85 -28.23 10.99
N GLN A 25 14.13 -27.85 11.04
CA GLN A 25 15.26 -28.71 11.41
C GLN A 25 15.73 -28.45 12.85
N GLY A 26 15.00 -27.65 13.64
CA GLY A 26 15.36 -27.32 15.02
C GLY A 26 16.50 -26.30 15.14
N ARG A 27 16.92 -25.67 14.03
CA ARG A 27 18.02 -24.69 14.04
C ARG A 27 17.48 -23.31 14.42
N PRO A 28 18.18 -22.54 15.24
CA PRO A 28 17.71 -21.23 15.65
C PRO A 28 17.61 -20.27 14.46
N VAL A 29 16.50 -19.53 14.36
CA VAL A 29 16.25 -18.54 13.30
C VAL A 29 16.66 -17.17 13.81
N GLN A 30 17.60 -16.51 13.13
CA GLN A 30 17.99 -15.14 13.43
C GLN A 30 17.07 -14.13 12.77
N ALA A 31 16.80 -13.04 13.49
CA ALA A 31 16.19 -11.84 12.94
C ALA A 31 16.98 -10.59 13.35
N THR A 32 16.93 -9.58 12.48
CA THR A 32 17.59 -8.30 12.67
C THR A 32 16.61 -7.18 12.35
N VAL A 33 16.50 -6.20 13.25
CA VAL A 33 15.71 -4.98 13.09
C VAL A 33 16.67 -3.84 12.79
N HIS A 34 16.58 -3.21 11.62
CA HIS A 34 17.60 -2.28 11.11
C HIS A 34 17.37 -0.82 11.49
N GLY A 35 16.12 -0.40 11.67
CA GLY A 35 15.78 0.99 11.99
C GLY A 35 14.30 1.28 11.75
N ARG A 36 13.83 2.41 12.29
CA ARG A 36 12.49 2.91 12.05
C ARG A 36 12.43 3.68 10.73
N ASN A 37 11.52 3.27 9.86
CA ASN A 37 11.17 3.96 8.62
C ASN A 37 10.38 5.26 8.92
N THR A 38 10.27 6.14 7.92
CA THR A 38 9.58 7.43 8.08
C THR A 38 8.07 7.30 8.31
N ASP A 39 7.46 6.17 7.93
CA ASP A 39 6.07 5.80 8.18
C ASP A 39 5.84 5.25 9.61
N GLY A 40 6.91 5.09 10.40
CA GLY A 40 6.90 4.54 11.74
C GLY A 40 7.05 3.02 11.81
N SER A 41 7.10 2.31 10.67
CA SER A 41 7.36 0.88 10.59
C SER A 41 8.85 0.57 10.83
N TYR A 42 9.20 -0.70 10.99
CA TYR A 42 10.57 -1.16 11.16
C TYR A 42 10.96 -2.12 10.05
N HIS A 43 12.12 -1.88 9.44
CA HIS A 43 12.70 -2.82 8.47
C HIS A 43 13.30 -4.03 9.20
N VAL A 44 12.79 -5.22 8.90
CA VAL A 44 13.18 -6.47 9.55
C VAL A 44 13.67 -7.49 8.52
N THR A 45 14.83 -8.08 8.78
CA THR A 45 15.36 -9.22 8.02
C THR A 45 15.30 -10.47 8.88
N ILE A 46 14.75 -11.57 8.34
CA ILE A 46 14.72 -12.87 8.99
C ILE A 46 15.55 -13.85 8.16
N GLN A 47 16.41 -14.63 8.79
CA GLN A 47 17.30 -15.57 8.10
C GLN A 47 16.52 -16.52 7.19
N GLY A 48 16.88 -16.54 5.90
CA GLY A 48 16.24 -17.39 4.89
C GLY A 48 14.87 -16.90 4.41
N ARG A 49 14.47 -15.66 4.74
CA ARG A 49 13.22 -15.04 4.26
C ARG A 49 13.48 -13.67 3.63
N PRO A 50 12.61 -13.20 2.72
CA PRO A 50 12.63 -11.81 2.27
C PRO A 50 12.49 -10.84 3.43
N SER A 51 13.12 -9.67 3.32
CA SER A 51 12.92 -8.57 4.27
C SER A 51 11.46 -8.10 4.26
N VAL A 52 10.97 -7.65 5.42
CA VAL A 52 9.61 -7.13 5.59
C VAL A 52 9.63 -5.86 6.43
N ASN A 53 8.62 -5.01 6.25
CA ASN A 53 8.37 -3.89 7.15
C ASN A 53 7.30 -4.33 8.16
N LEU A 54 7.60 -4.21 9.44
CA LEU A 54 6.68 -4.54 10.53
C LEU A 54 6.17 -3.29 11.21
N SER A 55 4.95 -3.34 11.76
CA SER A 55 4.48 -2.29 12.67
C SER A 55 5.39 -2.20 13.90
N GLU A 56 5.38 -1.06 14.58
CA GLU A 56 6.17 -0.88 15.81
C GLU A 56 5.82 -1.93 16.88
N ALA A 57 4.52 -2.26 17.03
CA ALA A 57 4.07 -3.28 17.97
C ALA A 57 4.60 -4.69 17.60
N ASP A 58 4.59 -5.05 16.31
CA ASP A 58 5.08 -6.35 15.85
C ASP A 58 6.60 -6.47 15.94
N ALA A 59 7.33 -5.40 15.63
CA ALA A 59 8.78 -5.35 15.77
C ALA A 59 9.20 -5.40 17.26
N ALA A 60 8.44 -4.75 18.14
CA ALA A 60 8.63 -4.83 19.59
C ALA A 60 8.38 -6.25 20.11
N ALA A 61 7.27 -6.88 19.70
CA ALA A 61 6.97 -8.27 20.04
C ALA A 61 8.05 -9.24 19.54
N LEU A 62 8.54 -9.06 18.30
CA LEU A 62 9.59 -9.89 17.72
C LEU A 62 10.92 -9.78 18.48
N SER A 63 11.27 -8.58 18.93
CA SER A 63 12.53 -8.31 19.64
C SER A 63 12.45 -8.55 21.14
N GLY A 64 11.25 -8.79 21.68
CA GLY A 64 11.00 -8.87 23.12
C GLY A 64 11.16 -7.53 23.85
N MET A 65 11.19 -6.41 23.12
CA MET A 65 11.30 -5.06 23.69
C MET A 65 9.92 -4.43 23.88
N ARG A 66 9.84 -3.41 24.73
CA ARG A 66 8.69 -2.50 24.71
C ARG A 66 8.79 -1.54 23.51
N PRO A 67 7.66 -1.07 22.93
CA PRO A 67 7.68 -0.12 21.81
C PRO A 67 8.55 1.13 22.04
N ASP A 68 8.45 1.72 23.24
CA ASP A 68 9.23 2.90 23.64
C ASP A 68 10.74 2.62 23.68
N GLU A 69 11.16 1.43 24.12
CA GLU A 69 12.56 1.01 24.13
C GLU A 69 13.10 0.81 22.71
N LEU A 70 12.32 0.19 21.83
CA LEU A 70 12.67 -0.01 20.43
C LEU A 70 12.80 1.33 19.69
N HIS A 71 11.89 2.26 19.97
CA HIS A 71 11.94 3.61 19.40
C HIS A 71 13.19 4.38 19.86
N THR A 72 13.46 4.39 21.16
CA THR A 72 14.62 5.06 21.75
C THR A 72 15.93 4.54 21.17
N LYS A 73 16.07 3.21 21.02
CA LYS A 73 17.26 2.62 20.40
C LYS A 73 17.41 2.99 18.93
N SER A 74 16.31 3.04 18.19
CA SER A 74 16.34 3.46 16.79
C SER A 74 16.79 4.91 16.64
N GLN A 75 16.39 5.80 17.56
CA GLN A 75 16.85 7.19 17.57
C GLN A 75 18.34 7.28 17.91
N ALA A 76 18.80 6.57 18.94
CA ALA A 76 20.21 6.54 19.32
C ALA A 76 21.12 6.04 18.18
N ASN A 77 20.68 5.03 17.41
CA ASN A 77 21.44 4.56 16.24
C ASN A 77 21.49 5.61 15.11
N ALA A 78 20.42 6.38 14.92
CA ALA A 78 20.39 7.45 13.92
C ALA A 78 21.31 8.62 14.31
N GLU A 79 21.38 8.94 15.60
CA GLU A 79 22.25 10.00 16.15
C GLU A 79 23.74 9.60 16.20
N ALA A 80 24.03 8.30 16.32
CA ALA A 80 25.40 7.77 16.33
C ALA A 80 26.07 7.76 14.94
N LEU A 81 25.33 8.02 13.87
CA LEU A 81 25.91 8.17 12.54
C LEU A 81 26.64 9.52 12.46
N PRO A 82 27.93 9.54 12.06
CA PRO A 82 28.60 10.80 11.82
C PRO A 82 27.84 11.58 10.74
N PRO A 83 27.72 12.92 10.86
CA PRO A 83 27.10 13.73 9.82
C PRO A 83 27.82 13.44 8.50
N GLU A 84 27.04 13.23 7.43
CA GLU A 84 27.61 12.90 6.13
C GLU A 84 28.63 13.98 5.72
N PRO A 85 29.90 13.59 5.44
CA PRO A 85 30.92 14.54 5.05
C PRO A 85 30.55 15.15 3.69
N GLY A 86 30.11 16.41 3.68
CA GLY A 86 29.83 17.16 2.46
C GLY A 86 28.52 17.96 2.44
N MET A 87 27.70 17.90 3.48
CA MET A 87 26.54 18.80 3.62
C MET A 87 26.99 20.13 4.24
N PRO A 88 26.87 21.29 3.55
CA PRO A 88 27.23 22.58 4.12
C PRO A 88 26.36 22.88 5.36
N GLU A 89 27.02 23.30 6.45
CA GLU A 89 26.35 23.76 7.67
C GLU A 89 25.28 24.81 7.30
N LYS A 90 24.01 24.51 7.64
CA LYS A 90 22.95 25.51 7.53
C LYS A 90 23.25 26.64 8.51
N ALA A 91 23.57 27.80 7.96
CA ALA A 91 23.68 29.05 8.67
C ALA A 91 22.42 29.33 9.50
N THR A 92 22.64 29.72 10.75
CA THR A 92 21.66 30.27 11.68
C THR A 92 20.94 31.47 11.04
N THR A 93 19.66 31.31 10.68
CA THR A 93 18.84 32.42 10.18
C THR A 93 18.40 33.33 11.32
N GLN A 94 18.95 34.54 11.34
CA GLN A 94 18.39 35.74 11.97
C GLN A 94 17.06 36.12 11.31
N ASP A 95 16.21 36.77 12.11
CA ASP A 95 14.93 37.36 11.73
C ASP A 95 15.04 38.26 10.50
N HIS A 96 14.45 37.81 9.39
CA HIS A 96 14.00 38.67 8.31
C HIS A 96 12.60 38.23 7.88
N GLU A 97 11.62 39.12 8.07
CA GLU A 97 10.38 39.09 7.29
C GLU A 97 10.73 39.06 5.80
N PRO A 98 9.95 38.31 4.99
CA PRO A 98 9.77 38.72 3.62
C PRO A 98 8.30 38.96 3.29
N ALA A 99 8.12 40.11 2.65
CA ALA A 99 7.01 40.45 1.80
C ALA A 99 6.76 39.37 0.73
N GLY A 100 5.54 39.39 0.21
CA GLY A 100 4.95 38.38 -0.65
C GLY A 100 5.83 37.87 -1.78
N SER A 101 5.79 36.56 -1.96
CA SER A 101 5.77 35.96 -3.29
C SER A 101 4.71 34.87 -3.29
N GLU A 102 3.74 35.03 -4.19
CA GLU A 102 2.76 34.02 -4.55
C GLU A 102 3.52 32.87 -5.22
N GLY A 103 3.90 31.87 -4.42
CA GLY A 103 4.36 30.59 -4.93
C GLY A 103 3.17 29.79 -5.45
N GLU A 104 2.99 29.82 -6.76
CA GLU A 104 2.13 28.96 -7.55
C GLU A 104 2.35 27.49 -7.15
N LEU A 105 1.43 26.96 -6.33
CA LEU A 105 1.41 25.56 -5.94
C LEU A 105 0.88 24.75 -7.12
N ASP A 106 1.81 24.08 -7.80
CA ASP A 106 1.61 23.11 -8.86
C ASP A 106 0.33 22.26 -8.66
N GLU A 107 -0.65 22.45 -9.54
CA GLU A 107 -2.00 21.87 -9.54
C GLU A 107 -2.04 20.34 -9.76
N THR A 108 -0.89 19.66 -9.75
CA THR A 108 -0.78 18.24 -10.12
C THR A 108 -0.86 17.25 -8.95
N ASN A 109 -0.99 17.71 -7.69
CA ASN A 109 -1.14 16.86 -6.49
C ASN A 109 -2.54 16.21 -6.37
N ALA A 110 -3.01 15.55 -7.42
CA ALA A 110 -4.20 14.70 -7.35
C ALA A 110 -3.85 13.39 -6.64
N VAL A 111 -4.42 13.19 -5.44
CA VAL A 111 -4.40 11.90 -4.76
C VAL A 111 -5.04 10.86 -5.67
N LYS A 112 -4.31 9.79 -6.01
CA LYS A 112 -4.80 8.71 -6.88
C LYS A 112 -4.43 7.35 -6.28
N GLY A 113 -5.45 6.58 -5.88
CA GLY A 113 -5.33 5.12 -5.80
C GLY A 113 -5.52 4.53 -7.20
N ALA A 114 -4.67 3.57 -7.59
CA ALA A 114 -4.89 2.75 -8.78
C ALA A 114 -3.88 1.61 -8.90
N GLY A 115 -4.35 0.43 -9.30
CA GLY A 115 -3.50 -0.58 -9.94
C GLY A 115 -3.10 -0.17 -11.37
N ARG A 116 -1.80 -0.09 -11.66
CA ARG A 116 -1.27 0.13 -13.01
C ARG A 116 -1.02 -1.19 -13.77
N TYR A 117 -1.06 -1.18 -15.12
CA TYR A 117 -0.78 -2.35 -15.98
C TYR A 117 0.67 -2.86 -15.86
N ASP A 118 1.62 -1.98 -15.56
CA ASP A 118 3.06 -2.18 -15.74
C ASP A 118 3.83 -2.50 -14.46
N GLN A 119 3.22 -2.32 -13.28
CA GLN A 119 3.89 -2.56 -11.98
C GLN A 119 3.49 -3.86 -11.28
N VAL A 120 2.61 -4.67 -11.86
CA VAL A 120 2.25 -5.97 -11.29
C VAL A 120 3.06 -7.04 -12.01
N PRO A 121 3.95 -7.78 -11.30
CA PRO A 121 4.73 -8.86 -11.91
C PRO A 121 3.78 -9.85 -12.55
N LEU A 122 3.75 -9.91 -13.89
CA LEU A 122 3.06 -10.91 -14.70
C LEU A 122 1.82 -11.48 -14.00
N MET A 123 0.80 -10.66 -13.73
CA MET A 123 -0.49 -11.24 -13.35
C MET A 123 -0.82 -12.27 -14.42
N ALA A 124 -0.99 -13.53 -14.01
CA ALA A 124 -1.48 -14.56 -14.90
C ALA A 124 -2.65 -13.96 -15.68
N ARG A 125 -2.56 -13.94 -17.02
CA ARG A 125 -3.64 -13.44 -17.88
C ARG A 125 -4.94 -14.01 -17.35
N TRP A 126 -5.82 -13.16 -16.84
CA TRP A 126 -7.09 -13.63 -16.30
C TRP A 126 -7.83 -14.36 -17.41
N LYS A 127 -8.44 -15.50 -17.07
CA LYS A 127 -9.27 -16.22 -18.02
C LYS A 127 -10.56 -15.44 -18.20
N ASP A 128 -10.94 -15.18 -19.44
CA ASP A 128 -12.28 -14.68 -19.75
C ASP A 128 -13.32 -15.64 -19.17
N ASN A 129 -14.53 -15.12 -18.93
CA ASN A 129 -15.62 -15.93 -18.43
C ASN A 129 -15.89 -17.11 -19.38
N PRO A 130 -16.13 -18.33 -18.85
CA PRO A 130 -16.32 -19.51 -19.70
C PRO A 130 -17.47 -19.41 -20.71
N ASP A 131 -18.47 -18.60 -20.39
CA ASP A 131 -19.65 -18.29 -21.20
C ASP A 131 -19.41 -17.13 -22.20
N GLY A 132 -18.23 -16.49 -22.17
CA GLY A 132 -17.91 -15.29 -22.94
C GLY A 132 -18.72 -14.05 -22.52
N ALA A 133 -19.50 -14.13 -21.44
CA ALA A 133 -20.38 -13.05 -21.04
C ALA A 133 -19.61 -11.92 -20.34
N VAL A 134 -20.06 -10.68 -20.56
CA VAL A 134 -19.60 -9.51 -19.80
C VAL A 134 -20.51 -9.36 -18.58
N ARG A 135 -19.94 -9.35 -17.37
CA ARG A 135 -20.73 -9.19 -16.15
C ARG A 135 -21.23 -7.76 -16.00
N THR A 136 -22.47 -7.62 -15.56
CA THR A 136 -23.01 -6.36 -15.02
C THR A 136 -22.38 -6.04 -13.67
N TRP A 137 -22.53 -4.81 -13.20
CA TRP A 137 -22.05 -4.44 -11.86
C TRP A 137 -22.77 -5.23 -10.75
N ASP A 138 -24.07 -5.50 -10.91
CA ASP A 138 -24.82 -6.30 -9.93
C ASP A 138 -24.33 -7.74 -9.84
N GLU A 139 -24.02 -8.37 -10.98
CA GLU A 139 -23.39 -9.70 -11.01
C GLU A 139 -21.98 -9.66 -10.40
N ALA A 140 -21.19 -8.64 -10.72
CA ALA A 140 -19.85 -8.46 -10.14
C ALA A 140 -19.90 -8.36 -8.60
N LYS A 141 -20.87 -7.61 -8.05
CA LYS A 141 -21.12 -7.55 -6.60
C LYS A 141 -21.46 -8.91 -6.01
N GLN A 142 -22.32 -9.69 -6.68
CA GLN A 142 -22.70 -11.03 -6.22
C GLN A 142 -21.51 -12.00 -6.23
N ILE A 143 -20.71 -11.97 -7.29
CA ILE A 143 -19.46 -12.74 -7.40
C ILE A 143 -18.53 -12.36 -6.25
N PHE A 144 -18.30 -11.05 -6.06
CA PHE A 144 -17.43 -10.55 -5.00
C PHE A 144 -17.88 -11.05 -3.62
N ARG A 145 -19.15 -10.84 -3.25
CA ARG A 145 -19.72 -11.27 -1.97
C ARG A 145 -19.61 -12.77 -1.73
N LYS A 146 -19.86 -13.57 -2.76
CA LYS A 146 -19.82 -15.05 -2.68
C LYS A 146 -18.42 -15.57 -2.40
N HIS A 147 -17.39 -14.90 -2.90
CA HIS A 147 -16.03 -15.43 -2.90
C HIS A 147 -15.09 -14.73 -1.91
N ILE A 148 -15.22 -13.42 -1.65
CA ILE A 148 -14.20 -12.67 -0.90
C ILE A 148 -14.01 -13.16 0.53
N LYS A 149 -15.08 -13.56 1.24
CA LYS A 149 -14.99 -14.11 2.60
C LYS A 149 -14.15 -15.38 2.69
N LYS A 150 -14.01 -16.13 1.58
CA LYS A 150 -13.19 -17.34 1.50
C LYS A 150 -11.72 -17.03 1.18
N VAL A 151 -11.45 -15.83 0.66
CA VAL A 151 -10.11 -15.36 0.34
C VAL A 151 -9.51 -14.66 1.54
N GLU A 152 -10.23 -13.68 2.09
CA GLU A 152 -9.78 -12.84 3.19
C GLU A 152 -10.96 -12.53 4.10
N PRO A 153 -11.15 -13.28 5.20
CA PRO A 153 -12.26 -13.07 6.13
C PRO A 153 -12.32 -11.64 6.68
N MET A 154 -11.17 -10.96 6.83
CA MET A 154 -11.09 -9.60 7.36
C MET A 154 -11.65 -8.53 6.40
N MET A 155 -11.93 -8.88 5.13
CA MET A 155 -12.59 -7.98 4.17
C MET A 155 -14.10 -7.80 4.42
N GLU A 156 -14.65 -8.42 5.47
CA GLU A 156 -16.08 -8.28 5.79
C GLU A 156 -16.49 -6.82 6.01
N GLU A 157 -15.69 -6.01 6.69
CA GLU A 157 -15.98 -4.57 6.87
C GLU A 157 -15.91 -3.76 5.58
N ALA A 158 -15.17 -4.23 4.58
CA ALA A 158 -15.07 -3.61 3.27
C ALA A 158 -16.29 -3.95 2.39
N LEU A 159 -17.08 -4.98 2.73
CA LEU A 159 -18.31 -5.30 2.00
C LEU A 159 -19.37 -4.20 2.13
N ASP A 160 -19.38 -3.44 3.23
CA ASP A 160 -20.27 -2.31 3.42
C ASP A 160 -20.04 -1.21 2.38
N LEU A 161 -18.80 -1.10 1.86
CA LEU A 161 -18.46 -0.14 0.82
C LEU A 161 -19.04 -0.52 -0.55
N VAL A 162 -19.29 -1.81 -0.79
CA VAL A 162 -19.77 -2.31 -2.09
C VAL A 162 -21.09 -1.68 -2.50
N ASP A 163 -22.00 -1.45 -1.55
CA ASP A 163 -23.33 -0.89 -1.83
C ASP A 163 -23.33 0.63 -2.01
N VAL A 164 -22.24 1.32 -1.62
CA VAL A 164 -22.08 2.76 -1.83
C VAL A 164 -21.21 3.11 -3.04
N ILE A 165 -20.70 2.11 -3.76
CA ILE A 165 -19.92 2.31 -4.98
C ILE A 165 -20.82 2.42 -6.21
N GLU A 166 -20.57 3.47 -6.99
CA GLU A 166 -21.01 3.60 -8.38
C GLU A 166 -19.83 3.24 -9.29
N VAL A 167 -19.99 2.22 -10.15
CA VAL A 167 -18.95 1.86 -11.12
C VAL A 167 -19.22 2.55 -12.45
N ARG A 168 -18.19 3.22 -12.99
CA ARG A 168 -18.18 3.74 -14.36
C ARG A 168 -17.18 2.94 -15.18
N PHE A 169 -17.69 2.16 -16.13
CA PHE A 169 -16.84 1.41 -17.04
C PHE A 169 -16.19 2.36 -18.07
N LYS A 170 -14.90 2.13 -18.31
CA LYS A 170 -14.05 2.96 -19.16
C LYS A 170 -13.29 2.11 -20.15
N THR A 171 -12.98 2.66 -21.32
CA THR A 171 -12.11 1.97 -22.28
C THR A 171 -10.67 1.93 -21.77
N PRO A 172 -9.84 0.99 -22.25
CA PRO A 172 -8.42 0.96 -21.89
C PRO A 172 -7.68 2.29 -22.14
N GLU A 173 -8.05 2.99 -23.21
CA GLU A 173 -7.49 4.29 -23.58
C GLU A 173 -7.85 5.37 -22.57
N GLU A 174 -9.12 5.42 -22.14
CA GLU A 174 -9.58 6.34 -21.08
C GLU A 174 -8.91 6.06 -19.74
N MET A 175 -8.61 4.79 -19.46
CA MET A 175 -7.99 4.37 -18.19
C MET A 175 -6.49 4.67 -18.11
N LYS A 176 -5.84 5.06 -19.22
CA LYS A 176 -4.43 5.53 -19.26
C LYS A 176 -3.47 4.64 -18.46
N GLY A 177 -3.60 3.34 -18.59
CA GLY A 177 -2.67 2.44 -17.91
C GLY A 177 -3.23 1.73 -16.68
N LYS A 178 -4.49 1.96 -16.30
CA LYS A 178 -5.05 1.50 -15.01
C LYS A 178 -6.17 0.48 -15.19
N TRP A 179 -6.28 -0.47 -14.26
CA TRP A 179 -7.41 -1.41 -14.25
C TRP A 179 -8.64 -0.84 -13.54
N ALA A 180 -8.40 -0.13 -12.45
CA ALA A 180 -9.40 0.62 -11.74
C ALA A 180 -8.78 1.86 -11.09
N SER A 181 -9.64 2.82 -10.74
CA SER A 181 -9.24 3.97 -9.94
C SER A 181 -10.46 4.64 -9.34
N TYR A 182 -10.34 5.08 -8.09
CA TYR A 182 -11.19 6.10 -7.50
C TYR A 182 -10.45 7.43 -7.50
N ALA A 183 -11.19 8.54 -7.57
CA ALA A 183 -10.61 9.88 -7.55
C ALA A 183 -11.46 10.77 -6.63
N PRO A 184 -11.01 11.08 -5.40
CA PRO A 184 -11.69 12.04 -4.55
C PRO A 184 -11.62 13.45 -5.16
N ALA A 185 -12.41 14.37 -4.61
CA ALA A 185 -12.42 15.77 -5.04
C ALA A 185 -11.00 16.37 -5.06
N ARG A 186 -10.59 16.94 -6.21
CA ARG A 186 -9.21 17.41 -6.44
C ARG A 186 -8.90 18.74 -5.74
N GLY A 187 -7.61 19.07 -5.66
CA GLY A 187 -7.12 20.40 -5.23
C GLY A 187 -7.21 20.66 -3.73
N LYS A 188 -7.54 19.65 -2.92
CA LYS A 188 -7.67 19.80 -1.47
C LYS A 188 -6.32 19.66 -0.77
N LYS A 189 -6.05 20.56 0.18
CA LYS A 189 -4.89 20.46 1.09
C LYS A 189 -5.06 19.35 2.14
N HIS A 190 -6.31 19.13 2.58
CA HIS A 190 -6.69 18.09 3.53
C HIS A 190 -7.93 17.36 3.01
N TYR A 191 -7.98 16.04 3.22
CA TYR A 191 -9.07 15.17 2.82
C TYR A 191 -9.81 14.63 4.04
N GLN A 192 -11.12 14.63 3.95
CA GLN A 192 -12.05 13.96 4.87
C GLN A 192 -12.71 12.79 4.14
N TRP A 193 -13.26 11.82 4.88
CA TRP A 193 -13.90 10.65 4.26
C TRP A 193 -15.03 11.02 3.29
N ARG A 194 -15.81 12.07 3.62
CA ARG A 194 -16.87 12.59 2.75
C ARG A 194 -16.38 13.07 1.38
N ASP A 195 -15.09 13.38 1.23
CA ASP A 195 -14.53 13.91 -0.02
C ASP A 195 -14.36 12.83 -1.11
N PHE A 196 -14.54 11.57 -0.74
CA PHE A 196 -14.54 10.42 -1.65
C PHE A 196 -15.92 10.16 -2.26
N PHE A 197 -16.95 10.89 -1.82
CA PHE A 197 -18.32 10.73 -2.30
C PHE A 197 -18.66 11.82 -3.33
N ASP A 198 -19.18 11.40 -4.47
CA ASP A 198 -19.86 12.21 -5.47
C ASP A 198 -21.34 11.81 -5.48
N ASN A 199 -22.24 12.76 -5.19
CA ASN A 199 -23.68 12.52 -5.04
C ASN A 199 -24.05 11.34 -4.11
N GLY A 200 -23.32 11.21 -2.99
CA GLY A 200 -23.56 10.17 -1.99
C GLY A 200 -23.04 8.78 -2.38
N ARG A 201 -22.27 8.67 -3.48
CA ARG A 201 -21.63 7.43 -3.93
C ARG A 201 -20.13 7.59 -4.09
N ILE A 202 -19.36 6.53 -3.89
CA ILE A 202 -17.95 6.50 -4.28
C ILE A 202 -17.89 6.10 -5.75
N VAL A 203 -17.36 6.97 -6.60
CA VAL A 203 -17.23 6.68 -8.03
C VAL A 203 -15.94 5.90 -8.28
N LEU A 204 -16.09 4.65 -8.70
CA LEU A 204 -14.98 3.78 -9.11
C LEU A 204 -14.97 3.66 -10.64
N HIS A 205 -13.89 4.12 -11.27
CA HIS A 205 -13.67 3.90 -12.70
C HIS A 205 -13.01 2.55 -12.88
N VAL A 206 -13.55 1.71 -13.77
CA VAL A 206 -13.05 0.35 -14.00
C VAL A 206 -12.89 0.12 -15.50
N ASP A 207 -11.75 -0.44 -15.91
CA ASP A 207 -11.54 -0.89 -17.28
C ASP A 207 -12.59 -1.96 -17.62
N GLN A 208 -13.33 -1.75 -18.71
CA GLN A 208 -14.36 -2.67 -19.18
C GLN A 208 -13.88 -4.11 -19.41
N ARG A 209 -12.57 -4.36 -19.54
CA ARG A 209 -12.00 -5.71 -19.65
C ARG A 209 -12.06 -6.47 -18.33
N VAL A 210 -12.09 -5.78 -17.18
CA VAL A 210 -12.17 -6.41 -15.86
C VAL A 210 -13.45 -7.24 -15.75
N VAL A 211 -14.59 -6.73 -16.21
CA VAL A 211 -15.88 -7.44 -16.13
C VAL A 211 -16.03 -8.62 -17.10
N LYS A 212 -15.03 -8.86 -17.95
CA LYS A 212 -14.97 -10.06 -18.81
C LYS A 212 -14.41 -11.28 -18.09
N SER A 213 -13.93 -11.13 -16.86
CA SER A 213 -13.34 -12.22 -16.09
C SER A 213 -13.74 -12.15 -14.61
N ASP A 214 -14.39 -13.20 -14.12
CA ASP A 214 -14.68 -13.38 -12.70
C ASP A 214 -13.41 -13.29 -11.83
N GLN A 215 -12.26 -13.73 -12.35
CA GLN A 215 -10.96 -13.63 -11.65
C GLN A 215 -10.54 -12.17 -11.52
N ALA A 216 -10.64 -11.40 -12.61
CA ALA A 216 -10.33 -9.98 -12.63
C ALA A 216 -11.28 -9.19 -11.75
N ILE A 217 -12.58 -9.47 -11.80
CA ILE A 217 -13.59 -8.86 -10.91
C ILE A 217 -13.19 -9.06 -9.46
N LEU A 218 -12.92 -10.30 -9.05
CA LEU A 218 -12.60 -10.58 -7.65
C LEU A 218 -11.29 -9.90 -7.23
N GLY A 219 -10.25 -9.98 -8.07
CA GLY A 219 -8.94 -9.40 -7.77
C GLY A 219 -8.95 -7.87 -7.71
N ILE A 220 -9.40 -7.22 -8.79
CA ILE A 220 -9.37 -5.75 -8.91
C ILE A 220 -10.34 -5.10 -7.92
N ILE A 221 -11.55 -5.63 -7.77
CA ILE A 221 -12.50 -5.04 -6.81
C ILE A 221 -12.02 -5.27 -5.37
N ALA A 222 -11.38 -6.40 -5.05
CA ALA A 222 -10.77 -6.61 -3.73
C ALA A 222 -9.68 -5.59 -3.44
N HIS A 223 -8.81 -5.34 -4.42
CA HIS A 223 -7.74 -4.34 -4.32
C HIS A 223 -8.29 -2.97 -3.93
N GLU A 224 -9.22 -2.46 -4.74
CA GLU A 224 -9.74 -1.09 -4.58
C GLU A 224 -10.54 -0.95 -3.27
N LEU A 225 -11.31 -1.97 -2.90
CA LEU A 225 -12.07 -1.97 -1.64
C LEU A 225 -11.18 -2.04 -0.41
N TYR A 226 -10.08 -2.78 -0.49
CA TYR A 226 -9.11 -2.85 0.60
C TYR A 226 -8.47 -1.49 0.84
N GLU A 227 -8.01 -0.82 -0.22
CA GLU A 227 -7.47 0.54 -0.12
C GLU A 227 -8.51 1.52 0.44
N LEU A 228 -9.74 1.53 -0.11
CA LEU A 228 -10.80 2.41 0.36
C LEU A 228 -11.16 2.18 1.84
N ASN A 229 -11.20 0.92 2.28
CA ASN A 229 -11.46 0.60 3.68
C ASN A 229 -10.30 1.06 4.59
N ALA A 230 -9.06 0.87 4.18
CA ALA A 230 -7.90 1.36 4.91
C ALA A 230 -7.91 2.89 5.01
N ILE A 231 -8.25 3.59 3.94
CA ILE A 231 -8.41 5.05 3.92
C ILE A 231 -9.53 5.50 4.86
N ARG A 232 -10.70 4.84 4.81
CA ARG A 232 -11.82 5.10 5.73
C ARG A 232 -11.37 5.04 7.18
N ASN A 233 -10.66 3.96 7.54
CA ASN A 233 -10.19 3.72 8.90
C ASN A 233 -9.10 4.71 9.31
N LYS A 234 -8.19 5.06 8.39
CA LYS A 234 -7.11 6.03 8.63
C LYS A 234 -7.63 7.44 8.87
N ILE A 235 -8.64 7.88 8.10
CA ILE A 235 -9.23 9.21 8.23
C ILE A 235 -10.18 9.26 9.44
N GLY A 236 -10.98 8.22 9.64
CA GLY A 236 -12.01 8.17 10.68
C GLY A 236 -12.96 9.37 10.59
N SER A 237 -13.16 10.05 11.72
CA SER A 237 -13.94 11.29 11.79
C SER A 237 -13.11 12.55 11.52
N GLY A 238 -11.81 12.42 11.25
CA GLY A 238 -10.86 13.51 11.12
C GLY A 238 -10.61 13.95 9.68
N SER A 239 -9.42 14.52 9.46
CA SER A 239 -8.90 14.85 8.14
C SER A 239 -7.43 14.50 8.05
N ILE A 240 -6.96 14.18 6.84
CA ILE A 240 -5.57 13.85 6.55
C ILE A 240 -4.99 14.83 5.51
N PRO A 241 -3.76 15.35 5.68
CA PRO A 241 -3.10 16.14 4.65
C PRO A 241 -2.95 15.36 3.33
N ALA A 242 -3.08 16.02 2.19
CA ALA A 242 -3.01 15.39 0.87
C ALA A 242 -1.75 14.53 0.65
N VAL A 243 -0.59 15.06 1.05
CA VAL A 243 0.70 14.37 0.94
C VAL A 243 0.74 13.13 1.83
N ALA A 244 0.21 13.23 3.06
CA ALA A 244 0.15 12.10 3.98
C ALA A 244 -0.82 11.02 3.50
N LEU A 245 -1.93 11.42 2.88
CA LEU A 245 -2.87 10.49 2.26
C LEU A 245 -2.26 9.74 1.08
N GLN A 246 -1.55 10.43 0.18
CA GLN A 246 -0.91 9.76 -0.95
C GLN A 246 0.13 8.74 -0.47
N ARG A 247 0.99 9.11 0.49
CA ARG A 247 1.96 8.17 1.08
C ARG A 247 1.27 6.96 1.70
N PHE A 248 0.20 7.19 2.46
CA PHE A 248 -0.57 6.11 3.05
C PHE A 248 -1.19 5.17 2.01
N ILE A 249 -1.70 5.71 0.89
CA ILE A 249 -2.21 4.89 -0.23
C ILE A 249 -1.08 4.06 -0.81
N ASP A 250 0.09 4.66 -1.05
CA ASP A 250 1.27 3.96 -1.59
C ASP A 250 1.72 2.81 -0.65
N ASP A 251 1.67 3.03 0.67
CA ASP A 251 2.01 2.02 1.69
C ASP A 251 1.01 0.85 1.68
N VAL A 252 -0.29 1.15 1.61
CA VAL A 252 -1.37 0.15 1.60
C VAL A 252 -1.42 -0.62 0.27
N HIS A 253 -0.97 0.00 -0.83
CA HIS A 253 -1.04 -0.57 -2.17
C HIS A 253 -0.39 -1.95 -2.27
N SER A 254 0.76 -2.15 -1.62
CA SER A 254 1.48 -3.43 -1.68
C SER A 254 0.65 -4.58 -1.07
N ALA A 255 -0.03 -4.34 0.04
CA ALA A 255 -0.92 -5.31 0.66
C ALA A 255 -2.18 -5.55 -0.18
N ALA A 256 -2.71 -4.51 -0.83
CA ALA A 256 -3.82 -4.63 -1.76
C ALA A 256 -3.45 -5.50 -2.98
N VAL A 257 -2.24 -5.35 -3.53
CA VAL A 257 -1.72 -6.20 -4.62
C VAL A 257 -1.60 -7.66 -4.18
N GLU A 258 -1.15 -7.92 -2.94
CA GLU A 258 -1.08 -9.28 -2.41
C GLU A 258 -2.48 -9.91 -2.31
N LEU A 259 -3.45 -9.17 -1.78
CA LEU A 259 -4.85 -9.60 -1.69
C LEU A 259 -5.46 -9.87 -3.07
N GLN A 260 -5.18 -9.00 -4.04
CA GLN A 260 -5.59 -9.17 -5.43
C GLN A 260 -5.04 -10.49 -6.00
N ASN A 261 -3.76 -10.77 -5.79
CA ASN A 261 -3.13 -12.02 -6.24
C ASN A 261 -3.78 -13.25 -5.57
N LYS A 262 -3.97 -13.22 -4.24
CA LYS A 262 -4.66 -14.29 -3.50
C LYS A 262 -6.07 -14.54 -4.03
N SER A 263 -6.80 -13.47 -4.31
CA SER A 263 -8.17 -13.51 -4.86
C SER A 263 -8.23 -14.20 -6.22
N VAL A 264 -7.32 -13.84 -7.13
CA VAL A 264 -7.22 -14.45 -8.46
C VAL A 264 -6.90 -15.95 -8.35
N HIS A 265 -5.91 -16.32 -7.53
CA HIS A 265 -5.51 -17.72 -7.35
C HIS A 265 -6.63 -18.56 -6.74
N HIS A 266 -7.38 -18.02 -5.77
CA HIS A 266 -8.53 -18.69 -5.18
C HIS A 266 -9.59 -19.04 -6.23
N LYS A 267 -9.93 -18.09 -7.11
CA LYS A 267 -10.92 -18.32 -8.17
C LYS A 267 -10.40 -19.28 -9.23
N GLN A 268 -9.12 -19.21 -9.61
CA GLN A 268 -8.50 -20.16 -10.53
C GLN A 268 -8.59 -21.60 -10.00
N ASN A 269 -8.20 -21.81 -8.74
CA ASN A 269 -8.26 -23.13 -8.10
C ASN A 269 -9.70 -23.69 -7.97
N GLN A 270 -10.72 -22.83 -7.93
CA GLN A 270 -12.12 -23.29 -7.95
C GLN A 270 -12.55 -23.74 -9.34
N ASN A 271 -12.19 -22.99 -10.38
CA ASN A 271 -12.52 -23.37 -11.76
C ASN A 271 -11.85 -24.69 -12.15
N ASP A 272 -10.61 -24.91 -11.71
CA ASP A 272 -9.87 -26.15 -12.02
C ASP A 272 -10.41 -27.38 -11.27
N LYS A 273 -11.22 -27.21 -10.21
CA LYS A 273 -11.89 -28.30 -9.48
C LYS A 273 -13.24 -28.70 -10.06
N THR A 274 -13.85 -27.84 -10.87
CA THR A 274 -15.18 -28.06 -11.43
C THR A 274 -15.17 -28.62 -12.85
N ASN A 275 -14.01 -28.69 -13.48
CA ASN A 275 -13.77 -29.28 -14.80
C ASN A 275 -13.06 -30.64 -14.67
#